data_AF-A0A2D2DQ77-F1
#
_entry.id   AF-A0A2D2DQ77-F1
#
_cell.length_a   1.000
_cell.length_b   1.000
_cell.length_c   1.000
_cell.angle_alpha   90.00
_cell.angle_beta   90.00
_cell.angle_gamma   90.00
#
_symmetry.space_group_name_H-M   'P 1'
#
loop_
_entity.id
_entity.type
_entity.pdbx_description
1 polymer ?
#
loop_
_entity_poly.entity_id
_entity_poly.type
_entity_poly.pdbx_seq_one_letter_code
_entity_poly.pdbx_strand_id
1 'polypeptide(L)'
;MKSFINHVIPLHTCIAIWHTFLEIVMTSYMSKLLTAFTVATLSLPLSAAAGTYTLTSPGTDQHAWVNGGQFEIGRFSLQSNVGDILGLNTSVTLMDQGWGGQDPTNGVYVGLFAGETALYTLHVAGANHAWKTDYYSLTSNPGDFAGINAALDNATWNAGVTVRMYSNAWDYLGWELHTRNVSLAMTSGVLPAVPEPSSYGMMLGGLTLLGAAAWRRQARTMS
;
A
#
# COMPACT_ATOMS: atom_id res chain seq x y z
N MET A 1 31.38 22.35 32.23
CA MET A 1 31.20 22.93 30.87
C MET A 1 31.26 21.81 29.86
N LYS A 2 30.12 21.39 29.29
CA LYS A 2 30.05 20.50 28.11
C LYS A 2 29.06 21.14 27.14
N SER A 3 29.56 21.35 25.92
CA SER A 3 28.92 22.08 24.82
C SER A 3 27.77 21.27 24.22
N PHE A 4 26.60 21.90 24.07
CA PHE A 4 25.50 21.39 23.25
C PHE A 4 25.77 21.77 21.78
N ILE A 5 25.99 20.77 20.93
CA ILE A 5 25.98 20.95 19.48
C ILE A 5 24.52 20.91 19.03
N ASN A 6 23.94 22.09 18.79
CA ASN A 6 22.67 22.22 18.08
C ASN A 6 22.88 21.77 16.63
N HIS A 7 22.31 20.64 16.23
CA HIS A 7 22.12 20.30 14.82
C HIS A 7 20.98 21.16 14.28
N VAL A 8 21.33 22.35 13.81
CA VAL A 8 20.44 23.22 13.05
C VAL A 8 20.27 22.59 11.68
N ILE A 9 19.19 21.86 11.47
CA ILE A 9 18.75 21.48 10.11
C ILE A 9 18.39 22.81 9.41
N PRO A 10 19.04 23.17 8.29
CA PRO A 10 18.82 24.45 7.66
C PRO A 10 17.38 24.54 7.15
N LEU A 11 16.69 25.64 7.45
CA LEU A 11 15.30 25.92 7.04
C LEU A 11 15.05 25.73 5.52
N HIS A 12 16.12 25.79 4.72
CA HIS A 12 16.08 25.61 3.26
C HIS A 12 15.84 24.16 2.84
N THR A 13 16.25 23.15 3.61
CA THR A 13 15.94 21.74 3.28
C THR A 13 14.49 21.38 3.58
N CYS A 14 13.87 21.98 4.60
CA CYS A 14 12.46 21.75 4.92
C CYS A 14 11.49 22.28 3.84
N ILE A 15 11.82 23.41 3.21
CA ILE A 15 10.98 24.01 2.15
C ILE A 15 11.06 23.19 0.85
N ALA A 16 12.26 22.70 0.50
CA ALA A 16 12.47 21.90 -0.70
C ALA A 16 11.78 20.53 -0.63
N ILE A 17 11.78 19.89 0.55
CA ILE A 17 11.10 18.60 0.78
C ILE A 17 9.57 18.78 0.75
N TRP A 18 9.05 19.88 1.29
CA TRP A 18 7.61 20.15 1.27
C TRP A 18 7.08 20.36 -0.16
N HIS A 19 7.82 21.09 -0.99
CA HIS A 19 7.43 21.34 -2.38
C HIS A 19 7.42 20.07 -3.22
N THR A 20 8.44 19.23 -3.08
CA THR A 20 8.50 17.95 -3.82
C THR A 20 7.44 16.97 -3.35
N PHE A 21 7.16 16.89 -2.05
CA PHE A 21 6.09 16.04 -1.53
C PHE A 21 4.70 16.49 -2.01
N LEU A 22 4.44 17.80 -2.00
CA LEU A 22 3.18 18.37 -2.51
C LEU A 22 3.03 18.15 -4.03
N GLU A 23 4.09 18.36 -4.81
CA GLU A 23 4.08 18.13 -6.26
C GLU A 23 3.85 16.67 -6.63
N ILE A 24 4.49 15.73 -5.92
CA ILE A 24 4.30 14.29 -6.11
C ILE A 24 2.87 13.88 -5.77
N VAL A 25 2.33 14.36 -4.63
CA VAL A 25 0.94 14.08 -4.24
C VAL A 25 -0.04 14.66 -5.26
N MET A 26 0.17 15.90 -5.72
CA MET A 26 -0.71 16.55 -6.70
C MET A 26 -0.65 15.90 -8.09
N THR A 27 0.53 15.45 -8.54
CA THR A 27 0.66 14.78 -9.85
C THR A 27 0.06 13.38 -9.85
N SER A 28 0.19 12.61 -8.76
CA SER A 28 -0.55 11.35 -8.57
C SER A 28 -2.06 11.60 -8.64
N TYR A 29 -2.54 12.58 -7.85
CA TYR A 29 -3.97 12.89 -7.77
C TYR A 29 -4.55 13.34 -9.11
N MET A 30 -3.83 14.21 -9.84
CA MET A 30 -4.24 14.67 -11.17
C MET A 30 -4.25 13.54 -12.20
N SER A 31 -3.30 12.60 -12.13
CA SER A 31 -3.27 11.44 -13.02
C SER A 31 -4.45 10.49 -12.77
N LYS A 32 -4.78 10.23 -11.49
CA LYS A 32 -5.95 9.44 -11.09
C LYS A 32 -7.26 10.13 -11.51
N LEU A 33 -7.35 11.45 -11.34
CA LEU A 33 -8.52 12.26 -11.71
C LEU A 33 -8.72 12.34 -13.23
N LEU A 34 -7.64 12.49 -14.00
CA LEU A 34 -7.68 12.49 -15.46
C LEU A 34 -8.11 11.12 -16.00
N THR A 35 -7.60 10.04 -15.40
CA THR A 35 -8.01 8.68 -15.73
C THR A 35 -9.49 8.46 -15.43
N ALA A 36 -9.96 8.90 -14.26
CA ALA A 36 -11.38 8.82 -13.88
C ALA A 36 -12.28 9.64 -14.83
N PHE A 37 -11.85 10.84 -15.25
CA PHE A 37 -12.60 11.71 -16.15
C PHE A 37 -12.69 11.14 -17.57
N THR A 38 -11.59 10.57 -18.07
CA THR A 38 -11.54 9.91 -19.39
C THR A 38 -12.42 8.66 -19.42
N VAL A 39 -12.50 7.93 -18.32
CA VAL A 39 -13.38 6.77 -18.15
C VAL A 39 -14.86 7.18 -18.10
N ALA A 40 -15.18 8.19 -17.30
CA ALA A 40 -16.56 8.67 -17.14
C ALA A 40 -17.12 9.22 -18.46
N THR A 41 -16.28 9.88 -19.26
CA THR A 41 -16.68 10.44 -20.56
C THR A 41 -16.86 9.38 -21.66
N LEU A 42 -16.18 8.24 -21.57
CA LEU A 42 -16.25 7.16 -22.58
C LEU A 42 -17.21 6.02 -22.21
N SER A 43 -17.85 6.05 -21.03
CA SER A 43 -18.78 5.00 -20.56
C SER A 43 -18.18 3.59 -20.63
N LEU A 44 -16.86 3.47 -20.49
CA LEU A 44 -16.19 2.17 -20.49
C LEU A 44 -16.48 1.46 -19.17
N PRO A 45 -16.84 0.16 -19.19
CA PRO A 45 -17.06 -0.59 -17.97
C PRO A 45 -15.73 -0.72 -17.20
N LEU A 46 -15.60 0.03 -16.10
CA LEU A 46 -14.48 -0.06 -15.17
C LEU A 46 -14.75 -1.17 -14.15
N SER A 47 -14.72 -2.43 -14.56
CA SER A 47 -14.69 -3.52 -13.58
C SER A 47 -13.25 -3.80 -13.19
N ALA A 48 -12.67 -2.92 -12.37
CA ALA A 48 -11.52 -3.29 -11.56
C ALA A 48 -12.03 -4.26 -10.48
N ALA A 49 -11.87 -5.56 -10.71
CA ALA A 49 -12.24 -6.55 -9.71
C ALA A 49 -11.33 -6.37 -8.49
N ALA A 50 -11.92 -6.04 -7.34
CA ALA A 50 -11.17 -5.98 -6.09
C ALA A 50 -10.82 -7.41 -5.65
N GLY A 51 -9.53 -7.70 -5.54
CA GLY A 51 -9.05 -8.99 -5.03
C GLY A 51 -8.93 -8.93 -3.51
N THR A 52 -9.48 -9.92 -2.78
CA THR A 52 -9.24 -10.07 -1.34
C THR A 52 -8.33 -11.27 -1.09
N TYR A 53 -7.26 -11.04 -0.34
CA TYR A 53 -6.25 -12.03 0.02
C TYR A 53 -6.21 -12.13 1.54
N THR A 54 -6.17 -13.36 2.07
CA THR A 54 -6.11 -13.59 3.51
C THR A 54 -4.93 -14.50 3.84
N LEU A 55 -4.14 -14.11 4.83
CA LEU A 55 -3.10 -14.91 5.45
C LEU A 55 -3.49 -15.20 6.88
N THR A 56 -3.26 -16.44 7.29
CA THR A 56 -3.34 -16.85 8.70
C THR A 56 -2.02 -17.49 9.10
N SER A 57 -1.49 -17.09 10.25
CA SER A 57 -0.26 -17.64 10.81
C SER A 57 -0.49 -18.09 12.26
N PRO A 58 0.14 -19.20 12.70
CA PRO A 58 0.07 -19.64 14.09
C PRO A 58 0.68 -18.63 15.07
N GLY A 59 1.45 -17.65 14.59
CA GLY A 59 2.14 -16.63 15.37
C GLY A 59 3.58 -17.01 15.72
N THR A 60 4.22 -16.20 16.57
CA THR A 60 5.65 -16.32 16.91
C THR A 60 5.89 -16.08 18.39
N ASP A 61 6.96 -16.70 18.90
CA ASP A 61 7.57 -16.33 20.17
C ASP A 61 8.93 -15.66 19.88
N GLN A 62 9.04 -14.40 20.28
CA GLN A 62 10.25 -13.60 20.12
C GLN A 62 10.81 -13.26 21.48
N HIS A 63 12.06 -13.61 21.71
CA HIS A 63 12.80 -13.25 22.91
C HIS A 63 13.87 -12.24 22.52
N ALA A 64 13.88 -11.07 23.14
CA ALA A 64 14.75 -9.95 22.71
C ALA A 64 16.25 -10.31 22.62
N TRP A 65 16.70 -11.34 23.36
CA TRP A 65 18.12 -11.74 23.49
C TRP A 65 18.50 -13.00 22.71
N VAL A 66 17.50 -13.76 22.26
CA VAL A 66 17.74 -14.98 21.47
C VAL A 66 17.46 -14.69 20.00
N ASN A 67 16.40 -13.95 19.74
CA ASN A 67 15.84 -13.71 18.43
C ASN A 67 15.07 -12.37 18.41
N GLY A 68 15.71 -11.31 18.91
CA GLY A 68 15.15 -9.96 18.90
C GLY A 68 15.07 -9.35 17.49
N GLY A 69 14.25 -8.32 17.33
CA GLY A 69 14.04 -7.60 16.07
C GLY A 69 12.72 -7.94 15.36
N GLN A 70 12.69 -7.69 14.05
CA GLN A 70 11.50 -7.86 13.22
C GLN A 70 11.41 -9.28 12.67
N PHE A 71 10.31 -9.99 12.94
CA PHE A 71 10.05 -11.31 12.36
C PHE A 71 8.82 -11.22 11.48
N GLU A 72 8.99 -11.60 10.22
CA GLU A 72 7.87 -11.66 9.30
C GLU A 72 6.93 -12.80 9.69
N ILE A 73 5.66 -12.46 9.89
CA ILE A 73 4.59 -13.39 10.24
C ILE A 73 3.54 -13.52 9.13
N GLY A 74 3.69 -12.75 8.05
CA GLY A 74 2.90 -12.87 6.82
C GLY A 74 3.36 -11.92 5.71
N ARG A 75 3.13 -12.28 4.44
CA ARG A 75 3.49 -11.48 3.27
C ARG A 75 2.53 -11.67 2.10
N PHE A 76 2.14 -10.56 1.47
CA PHE A 76 1.56 -10.52 0.13
C PHE A 76 2.55 -9.91 -0.86
N SER A 77 2.68 -10.53 -2.03
CA SER A 77 3.35 -9.92 -3.18
C SER A 77 2.33 -9.18 -4.03
N LEU A 78 2.61 -7.92 -4.35
CA LEU A 78 1.74 -7.10 -5.18
C LEU A 78 2.19 -7.18 -6.64
N GLN A 79 1.22 -7.15 -7.55
CA GLN A 79 1.46 -6.96 -8.97
C GLN A 79 1.46 -5.46 -9.31
N SER A 80 2.22 -5.07 -10.33
CA SER A 80 2.37 -3.66 -10.73
C SER A 80 1.10 -2.99 -11.27
N ASN A 81 0.04 -3.75 -11.47
CA ASN A 81 -1.29 -3.25 -11.82
C ASN A 81 -2.16 -2.92 -10.59
N VAL A 82 -1.70 -3.19 -9.37
CA VAL A 82 -2.40 -2.77 -8.15
C VAL A 82 -2.32 -1.26 -8.05
N GLY A 83 -3.47 -0.58 -8.14
CA GLY A 83 -3.57 0.87 -8.09
C GLY A 83 -3.71 1.41 -6.68
N ASP A 84 -4.46 0.70 -5.84
CA ASP A 84 -4.72 1.11 -4.46
C ASP A 84 -4.89 -0.13 -3.55
N ILE A 85 -4.53 0.00 -2.29
CA ILE A 85 -4.92 -0.89 -1.19
C ILE A 85 -6.22 -0.33 -0.60
N LEU A 86 -7.33 -0.98 -0.93
CA LEU A 86 -8.69 -0.57 -0.55
C LEU A 86 -9.04 -0.98 0.88
N GLY A 87 -8.42 -2.04 1.38
CA GLY A 87 -8.63 -2.53 2.72
C GLY A 87 -7.44 -3.31 3.23
N LEU A 88 -7.14 -3.16 4.51
CA LEU A 88 -6.17 -3.97 5.23
C LEU A 88 -6.69 -4.16 6.65
N ASN A 89 -7.04 -5.38 6.99
CA ASN A 89 -7.60 -5.74 8.28
C ASN A 89 -6.69 -6.77 8.95
N THR A 90 -6.35 -6.54 10.21
CA THR A 90 -5.59 -7.51 10.99
C THR A 90 -6.33 -7.92 12.24
N SER A 91 -6.05 -9.14 12.68
CA SER A 91 -6.40 -9.65 14.01
C SER A 91 -5.18 -10.37 14.54
N VAL A 92 -4.76 -10.05 15.76
CA VAL A 92 -3.66 -10.77 16.41
C VAL A 92 -3.91 -10.85 17.90
N THR A 93 -3.76 -12.05 18.45
CA THR A 93 -3.66 -12.24 19.89
C THR A 93 -2.20 -12.09 20.30
N LEU A 94 -1.90 -11.17 21.21
CA LEU A 94 -0.54 -10.90 21.64
C LEU A 94 -0.44 -10.66 23.14
N MET A 95 0.73 -10.98 23.68
CA MET A 95 1.15 -10.71 25.04
C MET A 95 2.62 -10.39 25.01
N ASP A 96 2.99 -9.39 25.78
CA ASP A 96 4.36 -9.11 26.13
C ASP A 96 4.60 -9.65 27.54
N GLN A 97 5.61 -10.51 27.67
CA GLN A 97 6.02 -11.14 28.90
C GLN A 97 7.44 -10.69 29.24
N GLY A 98 7.59 -9.86 30.25
CA GLY A 98 8.91 -9.37 30.65
C GLY A 98 8.98 -8.80 32.06
N TRP A 99 10.19 -8.74 32.58
CA TRP A 99 10.52 -8.10 33.85
C TRP A 99 10.83 -6.61 33.59
N GLY A 100 9.80 -5.79 33.38
CA GLY A 100 9.98 -4.38 33.03
C GLY A 100 8.68 -3.58 32.92
N GLY A 101 8.80 -2.31 32.53
CA GLY A 101 7.65 -1.46 32.17
C GLY A 101 7.23 -1.75 30.73
N GLN A 102 5.93 -1.70 30.46
CA GLN A 102 5.35 -1.92 29.12
C GLN A 102 5.90 -0.89 28.12
N ASP A 103 6.48 -1.37 27.02
CA ASP A 103 6.81 -0.55 25.86
C ASP A 103 5.74 -0.73 24.76
N PRO A 104 4.95 0.31 24.46
CA PRO A 104 3.92 0.24 23.43
C PRO A 104 4.47 0.14 21.99
N THR A 105 5.79 0.24 21.78
CA THR A 105 6.44 -0.01 20.48
C THR A 105 6.74 -1.49 20.23
N ASN A 106 6.56 -2.33 21.25
CA ASN A 106 6.61 -3.77 21.09
C ASN A 106 5.23 -4.28 20.70
N GLY A 107 5.17 -5.07 19.64
CA GLY A 107 3.90 -5.44 19.05
C GLY A 107 4.03 -5.88 17.61
N VAL A 108 2.98 -5.61 16.85
CA VAL A 108 2.80 -6.08 15.49
C VAL A 108 2.56 -4.90 14.57
N TYR A 109 3.20 -5.00 13.43
CA TYR A 109 3.23 -3.98 12.41
C TYR A 109 2.87 -4.57 11.06
N VAL A 110 2.38 -3.71 10.18
CA VAL A 110 2.21 -4.03 8.77
C VAL A 110 2.92 -2.96 7.96
N GLY A 111 3.79 -3.36 7.04
CA GLY A 111 4.53 -2.43 6.20
C GLY A 111 4.37 -2.72 4.72
N LEU A 112 4.44 -1.65 3.94
CA LEU A 112 4.63 -1.69 2.49
C LEU A 112 6.12 -1.60 2.19
N PHE A 113 6.64 -2.51 1.36
CA PHE A 113 8.05 -2.60 1.02
C PHE A 113 8.26 -2.65 -0.48
N ALA A 114 9.36 -2.04 -0.94
CA ALA A 114 9.94 -2.29 -2.26
C ALA A 114 11.29 -3.00 -2.08
N GLY A 115 11.37 -4.27 -2.51
CA GLY A 115 12.43 -5.17 -2.08
C GLY A 115 12.44 -5.27 -0.55
N GLU A 116 13.57 -4.96 0.07
CA GLU A 116 13.75 -4.93 1.54
C GLU A 116 13.59 -3.54 2.15
N THR A 117 13.33 -2.49 1.34
CA THR A 117 13.18 -1.12 1.84
C THR A 117 11.73 -0.88 2.26
N ALA A 118 11.50 -0.53 3.53
CA ALA A 118 10.20 -0.10 4.01
C ALA A 118 9.84 1.27 3.40
N LEU A 119 8.69 1.34 2.75
CA LEU A 119 8.12 2.57 2.20
C LEU A 119 7.12 3.21 3.18
N TYR A 120 6.37 2.37 3.90
CA TYR A 120 5.39 2.80 4.87
C TYR A 120 5.17 1.72 5.91
N THR A 121 4.96 2.10 7.17
CA THR A 121 4.78 1.18 8.30
C THR A 121 3.61 1.62 9.16
N LEU A 122 2.75 0.66 9.47
CA LEU A 122 1.58 0.78 10.33
C LEU A 122 1.83 0.02 11.62
N HIS A 123 1.60 0.65 12.77
CA HIS A 123 1.52 -0.05 14.04
C HIS A 123 0.08 -0.56 14.22
N VAL A 124 -0.13 -1.87 14.17
CA VAL A 124 -1.47 -2.47 14.12
C VAL A 124 -1.91 -3.12 15.43
N ALA A 125 -0.97 -3.45 16.32
CA ALA A 125 -1.26 -3.96 17.65
C ALA A 125 -0.06 -3.74 18.57
N GLY A 126 -0.26 -3.18 19.76
CA GLY A 126 0.79 -3.00 20.77
C GLY A 126 0.61 -4.00 21.91
N ALA A 127 1.65 -4.72 22.32
CA ALA A 127 1.53 -5.74 23.35
C ALA A 127 1.42 -5.14 24.77
N ASN A 128 0.90 -5.92 25.71
CA ASN A 128 0.95 -5.60 27.14
C ASN A 128 1.12 -6.90 27.95
N HIS A 129 1.24 -6.78 29.28
CA HIS A 129 1.48 -7.91 30.19
C HIS A 129 0.26 -8.84 30.41
N ALA A 130 -0.67 -8.86 29.46
CA ALA A 130 -1.80 -9.75 29.46
C ALA A 130 -2.08 -10.22 28.03
N TRP A 131 -2.62 -11.42 27.88
CA TRP A 131 -3.16 -11.84 26.61
C TRP A 131 -4.33 -10.94 26.20
N LYS A 132 -4.22 -10.35 25.02
CA LYS A 132 -5.31 -9.61 24.39
C LYS A 132 -5.34 -9.88 22.90
N THR A 133 -6.51 -9.66 22.29
CA THR A 133 -6.64 -9.65 20.83
C THR A 133 -6.89 -8.23 20.38
N ASP A 134 -6.00 -7.73 19.53
CA ASP A 134 -6.14 -6.42 18.89
C ASP A 134 -6.61 -6.61 17.45
N TYR A 135 -7.46 -5.69 17.02
CA TYR A 135 -7.96 -5.60 15.65
C TYR A 135 -7.56 -4.26 15.07
N TYR A 136 -7.10 -4.28 13.83
CA TYR A 136 -6.83 -3.06 13.07
C TYR A 136 -7.59 -3.11 11.76
N SER A 137 -8.07 -1.95 11.32
CA SER A 137 -8.72 -1.77 10.03
C SER A 137 -8.24 -0.48 9.38
N LEU A 138 -7.64 -0.60 8.19
CA LEU A 138 -7.14 0.53 7.42
C LEU A 138 -8.25 1.51 7.05
N THR A 139 -9.45 1.01 6.73
CA THR A 139 -10.60 1.86 6.36
C THR A 139 -11.12 2.68 7.53
N SER A 140 -10.83 2.27 8.77
CA SER A 140 -11.15 3.04 9.97
C SER A 140 -10.07 4.08 10.33
N ASN A 141 -8.92 4.06 9.64
CA ASN A 141 -7.78 4.93 9.89
C ASN A 141 -7.43 5.73 8.60
N PRO A 142 -8.13 6.84 8.33
CA PRO A 142 -8.02 7.55 7.05
C PRO A 142 -6.63 8.12 6.77
N GLY A 143 -5.88 8.50 7.81
CA GLY A 143 -4.48 8.95 7.66
C GLY A 143 -3.56 7.84 7.16
N ASP A 144 -3.71 6.65 7.72
CA ASP A 144 -2.97 5.45 7.32
C ASP A 144 -3.36 4.99 5.92
N PHE A 145 -4.65 5.03 5.60
CA PHE A 145 -5.17 4.74 4.27
C PHE A 145 -4.55 5.67 3.22
N ALA A 146 -4.50 6.97 3.49
CA ALA A 146 -3.88 7.93 2.57
C ALA A 146 -2.36 7.72 2.47
N GLY A 147 -1.69 7.51 3.60
CA GLY A 147 -0.24 7.34 3.67
C GLY A 147 0.26 6.11 2.92
N ILE A 148 -0.37 4.95 3.14
CA ILE A 148 0.07 3.70 2.48
C ILE A 148 -0.17 3.73 0.97
N ASN A 149 -1.26 4.34 0.51
CA ASN A 149 -1.56 4.47 -0.92
C ASN A 149 -0.65 5.51 -1.59
N ALA A 150 -0.31 6.61 -0.92
CA ALA A 150 0.69 7.55 -1.42
C ALA A 150 2.10 6.90 -1.52
N ALA A 151 2.45 6.03 -0.57
CA ALA A 151 3.69 5.26 -0.63
C ALA A 151 3.67 4.22 -1.76
N LEU A 152 2.53 3.58 -2.01
CA LEU A 152 2.33 2.64 -3.13
C LEU A 152 2.48 3.32 -4.49
N ASP A 153 1.92 4.52 -4.65
CA ASP A 153 2.05 5.31 -5.88
C ASP A 153 3.52 5.63 -6.24
N ASN A 154 4.39 5.71 -5.22
CA ASN A 154 5.82 5.97 -5.36
C ASN A 154 6.69 4.70 -5.31
N ALA A 155 6.09 3.52 -5.26
CA ALA A 155 6.83 2.28 -5.10
C ALA A 155 7.62 1.91 -6.36
N THR A 156 8.89 1.52 -6.16
CA THR A 156 9.74 1.05 -7.26
C THR A 156 9.44 -0.42 -7.59
N TRP A 157 8.55 -0.65 -8.54
CA TRP A 157 8.00 -1.99 -8.85
C TRP A 157 9.02 -3.04 -9.32
N ASN A 158 10.15 -2.62 -9.89
CA ASN A 158 11.22 -3.53 -10.31
C ASN A 158 11.93 -4.23 -9.13
N ALA A 159 11.84 -3.69 -7.92
CA ALA A 159 12.37 -4.31 -6.71
C ALA A 159 11.44 -5.37 -6.11
N GLY A 160 10.22 -5.50 -6.65
CA GLY A 160 9.14 -6.31 -6.08
C GLY A 160 8.47 -5.60 -4.91
N VAL A 161 7.18 -5.30 -5.03
CA VAL A 161 6.42 -4.63 -3.98
C VAL A 161 5.69 -5.67 -3.14
N THR A 162 5.79 -5.54 -1.82
CA THR A 162 5.17 -6.49 -0.88
C THR A 162 4.51 -5.76 0.28
N VAL A 163 3.41 -6.33 0.78
CA VAL A 163 2.84 -5.97 2.07
C VAL A 163 3.24 -7.06 3.05
N ARG A 164 3.93 -6.69 4.12
CA ARG A 164 4.48 -7.63 5.11
C ARG A 164 3.92 -7.32 6.48
N MET A 165 3.53 -8.35 7.22
CA MET A 165 3.18 -8.25 8.64
C MET A 165 4.34 -8.81 9.46
N TYR A 166 4.72 -8.11 10.51
CA TYR A 166 5.85 -8.51 11.34
C TYR A 166 5.59 -8.24 12.82
N SER A 167 6.04 -9.17 13.66
CA SER A 167 6.17 -8.99 15.09
C SER A 167 7.51 -8.34 15.42
N ASN A 168 7.53 -7.52 16.47
CA ASN A 168 8.66 -6.69 16.80
C ASN A 168 8.86 -6.61 18.32
N ALA A 169 9.98 -7.13 18.81
CA ALA A 169 10.38 -7.10 20.21
C ALA A 169 11.76 -6.43 20.36
N TRP A 170 11.80 -5.26 21.01
CA TRP A 170 13.00 -4.45 21.24
C TRP A 170 13.41 -4.37 22.72
N ASP A 171 14.73 -4.21 22.90
CA ASP A 171 15.42 -3.38 23.89
C ASP A 171 15.36 -3.67 25.39
N TYR A 172 14.82 -4.79 25.89
CA TYR A 172 14.95 -5.09 27.34
C TYR A 172 15.30 -6.54 27.72
N LEU A 173 16.13 -6.69 28.76
CA LEU A 173 16.52 -7.97 29.38
C LEU A 173 15.30 -8.73 29.90
N GLY A 174 15.11 -9.95 29.40
CA GLY A 174 14.05 -10.85 29.85
C GLY A 174 12.66 -10.59 29.24
N TRP A 175 12.58 -9.84 28.14
CA TRP A 175 11.35 -9.60 27.39
C TRP A 175 11.07 -10.66 26.32
N GLU A 176 9.81 -11.07 26.24
CA GLU A 176 9.28 -12.07 25.31
C GLU A 176 7.98 -11.55 24.70
N LEU A 177 7.94 -11.36 23.38
CA LEU A 177 6.71 -11.06 22.66
C LEU A 177 6.13 -12.35 22.10
N HIS A 178 4.94 -12.69 22.57
CA HIS A 178 4.16 -13.80 22.06
C HIS A 178 3.05 -13.27 21.15
N THR A 179 2.97 -13.81 19.94
CA THR A 179 1.85 -13.57 19.03
C THR A 179 1.18 -14.90 18.66
N ARG A 180 -0.14 -14.90 18.51
CA ARG A 180 -0.99 -16.06 18.22
C ARG A 180 -2.19 -15.61 17.38
N ASN A 181 -2.84 -16.57 16.72
CA ASN A 181 -4.07 -16.34 15.96
C ASN A 181 -3.96 -15.15 14.98
N VAL A 182 -2.82 -15.08 14.28
CA VAL A 182 -2.50 -13.94 13.42
C VAL A 182 -3.29 -14.06 12.13
N SER A 183 -4.00 -12.99 11.77
CA SER A 183 -4.68 -12.84 10.50
C SER A 183 -4.37 -11.50 9.88
N LEU A 184 -4.08 -11.50 8.58
CA LEU A 184 -3.97 -10.33 7.73
C LEU A 184 -4.85 -10.56 6.50
N ALA A 185 -5.85 -9.70 6.31
CA ALA A 185 -6.68 -9.66 5.12
C ALA A 185 -6.41 -8.34 4.37
N MET A 186 -6.14 -8.42 3.07
CA MET A 186 -5.91 -7.26 2.22
C MET A 186 -6.87 -7.29 1.03
N THR A 187 -7.48 -6.15 0.73
CA THR A 187 -8.28 -5.93 -0.46
C THR A 187 -7.57 -4.90 -1.33
N SER A 188 -7.30 -5.23 -2.60
CA SER A 188 -6.64 -4.33 -3.55
C SER A 188 -7.57 -3.93 -4.70
N GLY A 189 -7.40 -2.71 -5.20
CA GLY A 189 -7.97 -2.22 -6.44
C GLY A 189 -6.97 -2.38 -7.57
N VAL A 190 -7.43 -2.85 -8.73
CA VAL A 190 -6.59 -2.99 -9.93
C VAL A 190 -6.81 -1.78 -10.82
N LEU A 191 -5.74 -1.17 -11.33
CA LEU A 191 -5.89 -0.12 -12.33
C LEU A 191 -6.51 -0.72 -13.60
N PRO A 192 -7.55 -0.10 -14.16
CA PRO A 192 -8.05 -0.52 -15.46
C PRO A 192 -6.93 -0.39 -16.49
N ALA A 193 -6.81 -1.36 -17.39
CA ALA A 193 -5.89 -1.26 -18.51
C ALA A 193 -6.23 0.00 -19.30
N VAL A 194 -5.34 1.00 -19.28
CA VAL A 194 -5.50 2.20 -20.10
C VAL A 194 -5.32 1.76 -21.56
N PRO A 195 -6.33 1.90 -22.43
CA PRO A 195 -6.15 1.55 -23.83
C PRO A 195 -5.05 2.43 -24.43
N GLU A 196 -4.09 1.82 -25.12
CA GLU A 196 -2.99 2.57 -25.73
C GLU A 196 -3.53 3.60 -26.73
N PRO A 197 -2.87 4.76 -26.90
CA PRO A 197 -3.27 5.79 -27.88
C PRO A 197 -3.47 5.24 -29.29
N SER A 198 -2.68 4.23 -29.66
CA SER A 198 -2.77 3.49 -30.92
C SER A 198 -4.10 2.74 -31.09
N SER A 199 -4.70 2.25 -30.00
CA SER A 199 -5.99 1.55 -30.02
C SER A 199 -7.13 2.50 -30.40
N TYR A 200 -7.06 3.75 -29.93
CA TYR A 200 -8.00 4.79 -30.36
C TYR A 200 -7.79 5.17 -31.82
N GLY A 201 -6.53 5.33 -32.25
CA GLY A 201 -6.20 5.59 -33.65
C GLY A 201 -6.69 4.50 -34.60
N MET A 202 -6.53 3.23 -34.20
CA MET A 202 -7.01 2.07 -34.96
C MET A 202 -8.54 1.98 -34.99
N MET A 203 -9.22 2.29 -33.89
CA MET A 203 -10.69 2.34 -33.85
C MET A 203 -11.23 3.45 -34.75
N LEU A 204 -10.66 4.66 -34.67
CA LEU A 204 -11.07 5.81 -35.49
C LEU A 204 -10.77 5.57 -36.97
N GLY A 205 -9.60 4.99 -37.28
CA GLY A 205 -9.21 4.56 -38.61
C GLY A 205 -10.13 3.47 -39.18
N GLY A 206 -10.51 2.49 -38.36
CA GLY A 206 -11.45 1.44 -38.74
C GLY A 206 -12.84 1.98 -39.05
N LEU A 207 -13.35 2.91 -38.22
CA LEU A 207 -14.64 3.56 -38.44
C LEU A 207 -14.66 4.44 -39.69
N THR A 208 -13.58 5.16 -39.97
CA THR A 208 -13.46 5.95 -41.22
C THR A 208 -13.43 5.05 -42.46
N LEU A 209 -12.71 3.93 -42.40
CA LEU A 209 -12.72 2.94 -43.49
C LEU A 209 -14.10 2.31 -43.71
N LEU A 210 -14.81 1.97 -42.63
CA LEU A 210 -16.18 1.45 -42.71
C LEU A 210 -17.15 2.48 -43.28
N GLY A 211 -17.07 3.74 -42.85
CA GLY A 211 -17.88 4.84 -43.37
C GLY A 211 -17.62 5.07 -44.87
N ALA A 212 -16.35 5.08 -45.30
CA ALA A 212 -15.99 5.22 -46.70
C ALA A 212 -16.50 4.03 -47.56
N ALA A 213 -16.43 2.80 -47.03
CA ALA A 213 -16.95 1.62 -47.71
C ALA A 213 -18.48 1.63 -47.82
N ALA A 214 -19.19 2.06 -46.78
CA ALA A 214 -20.64 2.18 -46.78
C ALA A 214 -21.13 3.25 -47.77
N TRP A 215 -20.47 4.41 -47.81
CA TRP A 215 -20.80 5.48 -48.75
C TRP A 215 -20.63 5.05 -50.21
N ARG A 216 -19.55 4.31 -50.52
CA ARG A 216 -19.32 3.74 -51.86
C ARG A 216 -20.39 2.73 -52.28
N ARG A 217 -21.01 2.01 -51.34
CA ARG A 217 -22.09 1.05 -51.65
C ARG A 217 -23.41 1.76 -51.94
N GLN A 218 -23.76 2.79 -51.17
CA GLN A 218 -24.98 3.58 -51.40
C GLN A 218 -24.96 4.30 -52.76
N ALA A 219 -23.80 4.82 -53.17
CA ALA A 219 -23.65 5.47 -54.48
C ALA A 219 -23.88 4.52 -55.68
N ARG A 220 -23.79 3.20 -55.48
CA ARG A 220 -24.03 2.19 -56.52
C ARG A 220 -25.46 1.67 -56.57
N THR A 221 -26.30 1.97 -55.56
CA THR A 221 -27.70 1.51 -55.51
C THR A 221 -28.68 2.55 -56.06
N MET A 222 -28.19 3.75 -56.43
CA MET A 222 -28.98 4.86 -56.98
C MET A 222 -28.80 5.07 -58.50
N SER A 223 -28.30 4.07 -59.25
CA SER A 223 -28.35 4.06 -60.73
C SER A 223 -29.35 3.01 -61.21
#